data_AF-A0ABD0PL37-F1
#
_entry.id   AF-A0ABD0PL37-F1
#
_cell.length_a   1.000
_cell.length_b   1.000
_cell.length_c   1.000
_cell.angle_alpha   90.00
_cell.angle_beta   90.00
_cell.angle_gamma   90.00
#
_symmetry.space_group_name_H-M   'P 1'
#
loop_
_entity.id
_entity.type
_entity.pdbx_description
1 polymer ?
#
loop_
_entity_poly.entity_id
_entity_poly.type
_entity_poly.pdbx_seq_one_letter_code
_entity_poly.pdbx_strand_id
1 'polypeptide(L)'
;REGVQCVCIASGNPEPAIEFYLPDLNITINDSNNVFNYRTYSDGYTSTGIIKLQDKGERGNNGDTAVHVHCSISNMYGSETIRLELQQEKKFMMAVIVGTIGGVAVIAFIIAAVRYV
;
A
#
# COMPACT_ATOMS: atom_id res chain seq x y z
N ARG A 1 -0.17 -6.20 15.76
CA ARG A 1 -0.70 -4.88 15.36
C ARG A 1 -0.42 -4.72 13.88
N GLU A 2 -1.46 -4.67 13.06
CA GLU A 2 -1.36 -4.59 11.60
C GLU A 2 -1.11 -3.13 11.21
N GLY A 3 0.16 -2.75 11.07
CA GLY A 3 0.54 -1.43 10.57
C GLY A 3 0.54 -1.41 9.04
N VAL A 4 0.18 -0.27 8.45
CA VAL A 4 0.29 -0.06 7.00
C VAL A 4 1.69 0.43 6.67
N GLN A 5 2.36 -0.22 5.73
CA GLN A 5 3.66 0.20 5.21
C GLN A 5 3.48 0.84 3.84
N CYS A 6 3.91 2.09 3.70
CA CYS A 6 3.93 2.80 2.43
C CYS A 6 5.38 2.93 1.94
N VAL A 7 5.57 2.76 0.64
CA VAL A 7 6.88 2.83 -0.02
C VAL A 7 6.77 3.79 -1.20
N CYS A 8 7.71 4.72 -1.29
CA CYS A 8 7.85 5.65 -2.41
C CYS A 8 9.26 5.53 -2.98
N ILE A 9 9.38 5.39 -4.30
CA ILE A 9 10.65 5.22 -4.99
C ILE A 9 10.70 6.27 -6.09
N ALA A 10 11.78 7.04 -6.12
CA ALA A 10 12.04 8.06 -7.12
C ALA A 10 13.45 7.89 -7.66
N SER A 11 13.62 8.10 -8.96
CA SER A 11 14.93 8.06 -9.62
C SER A 11 15.17 9.36 -10.37
N GLY A 12 16.37 9.90 -10.28
CA GLY A 12 16.73 11.17 -10.88
C GLY A 12 18.22 11.46 -10.75
N ASN A 13 18.71 12.37 -11.60
CA ASN A 13 20.08 12.87 -11.53
C ASN A 13 20.04 14.41 -11.58
N PRO A 14 20.39 15.14 -10.50
CA PRO A 14 20.93 14.62 -9.25
C PRO A 14 19.92 13.82 -8.44
N GLU A 15 20.39 13.12 -7.42
CA GLU A 15 19.56 12.28 -6.57
C GLU A 15 18.36 13.06 -5.98
N PRO A 16 17.11 12.58 -6.17
CA PRO A 16 15.93 13.28 -5.69
C PRO A 16 15.73 13.07 -4.18
N ALA A 17 15.31 14.11 -3.47
CA ALA A 17 14.87 14.02 -2.08
C ALA A 17 13.42 13.54 -1.99
N ILE A 18 13.12 12.69 -1.00
CA ILE A 18 11.77 12.15 -0.76
C ILE A 18 11.26 12.60 0.59
N GLU A 19 10.10 13.25 0.60
CA GLU A 19 9.39 13.67 1.80
C GLU A 19 7.98 13.06 1.82
N PHE A 20 7.50 12.65 3.00
CA PHE A 20 6.11 12.20 3.13
C PHE A 20 5.26 13.26 3.81
N TYR A 21 4.05 13.45 3.31
CA TYR A 21 3.08 14.38 3.85
C TYR A 21 1.74 13.67 4.10
N LEU A 22 1.20 13.80 5.30
CA LEU A 22 -0.10 13.25 5.66
C LEU A 22 -1.09 14.42 5.74
N PRO A 23 -1.87 14.70 4.68
CA PRO A 23 -2.84 15.80 4.66
C PRO A 23 -3.89 15.68 5.76
N ASP A 24 -4.29 14.46 6.14
CA ASP A 24 -5.32 14.24 7.16
C ASP A 24 -4.87 14.73 8.55
N LEU A 25 -3.56 14.70 8.81
CA LEU A 25 -2.97 15.18 10.05
C LEU A 25 -2.28 16.54 9.88
N ASN A 26 -2.17 17.04 8.64
CA ASN A 26 -1.42 18.24 8.28
C ASN A 26 0.04 18.19 8.79
N ILE A 27 0.70 17.03 8.67
CA ILE A 27 2.07 16.80 9.13
C ILE A 27 2.94 16.33 7.98
N THR A 28 4.11 16.97 7.83
CA THR A 28 5.21 16.46 7.01
C THR A 28 6.11 15.58 7.90
N ILE A 29 6.36 14.37 7.44
CA ILE A 29 7.23 13.41 8.10
C ILE A 29 8.66 13.76 7.72
N ASN A 30 9.41 14.18 8.72
CA ASN A 30 10.84 14.41 8.65
C ASN A 30 11.54 13.43 9.61
N ASP A 31 12.86 13.27 9.48
CA ASP A 31 13.69 12.43 10.36
C ASP A 31 13.57 12.80 11.85
N SER A 32 13.14 14.03 12.17
CA SER A 32 12.90 14.49 13.54
C SER A 32 11.66 13.88 14.21
N ASN A 33 10.70 13.36 13.44
CA ASN A 33 9.40 12.96 13.95
C ASN A 33 9.41 11.47 14.33
N ASN A 34 9.95 11.17 15.51
CA ASN A 34 10.09 9.81 16.07
C ASN A 34 8.76 9.07 16.33
N VAL A 35 7.62 9.70 16.03
CA VAL A 35 6.28 9.10 16.09
C VAL A 35 6.08 8.07 14.98
N PHE A 36 6.75 8.27 13.84
CA PHE A 36 6.63 7.40 12.67
C PHE A 36 7.96 6.72 12.37
N ASN A 37 7.93 5.42 12.08
CA ASN A 37 9.12 4.70 11.62
C ASN A 37 9.34 5.04 10.15
N TYR A 38 10.06 6.13 9.91
CA TYR A 38 10.50 6.59 8.59
C TYR A 38 11.95 6.18 8.35
N ARG A 39 12.23 5.70 7.13
CA ARG A 39 13.58 5.42 6.66
C ARG A 39 13.71 5.85 5.22
N THR A 40 14.80 6.54 4.92
CA THR A 40 15.22 6.85 3.56
C THR A 40 16.49 6.08 3.22
N TYR A 41 16.51 5.58 2.00
CA TYR A 41 17.66 4.96 1.38
C TYR A 41 17.93 5.68 0.07
N SER A 42 19.19 5.96 -0.21
CA SER A 42 19.61 6.71 -1.36
C SER A 42 20.83 6.00 -1.95
N ASP A 43 20.78 5.70 -3.26
CA ASP A 43 21.80 4.93 -4.00
C ASP A 43 22.48 5.80 -5.07
N GLY A 44 22.47 7.12 -4.89
CA GLY A 44 23.11 8.11 -5.77
C GLY A 44 22.34 8.43 -7.06
N TYR A 45 21.43 7.56 -7.48
CA TYR A 45 20.51 7.78 -8.60
C TYR A 45 19.05 7.51 -8.23
N THR A 46 18.82 6.67 -7.23
CA THR A 46 17.49 6.27 -6.79
C THR A 46 17.35 6.50 -5.30
N SER A 47 16.28 7.20 -4.92
CA SER A 47 15.88 7.40 -3.54
C SER A 47 14.65 6.55 -3.25
N THR A 48 14.64 5.91 -2.08
CA THR A 48 13.53 5.10 -1.59
C THR A 48 13.17 5.56 -0.19
N GLY A 49 11.95 6.08 -0.05
CA GLY A 49 11.35 6.42 1.24
C GLY A 49 10.42 5.29 1.70
N ILE A 50 10.51 4.92 2.96
CA ILE A 50 9.62 3.93 3.59
C ILE A 50 9.06 4.53 4.87
N ILE A 51 7.74 4.49 5.01
CA ILE A 51 7.06 4.88 6.25
C ILE A 51 6.17 3.74 6.75
N LYS A 52 6.29 3.44 8.05
CA LYS A 52 5.41 2.53 8.76
C LYS A 52 4.47 3.32 9.65
N LEU A 53 3.19 3.27 9.31
CA LEU A 53 2.13 3.85 10.11
C LEU A 53 1.75 2.83 11.20
N GLN A 54 2.05 3.16 12.46
CA GLN A 54 1.56 2.39 13.60
C GLN A 54 0.09 2.75 13.80
N ASP A 55 -0.80 1.82 13.47
CA ASP A 55 -2.25 1.85 13.74
C ASP A 55 -2.92 3.21 13.54
N LYS A 56 -3.62 3.36 12.40
CA LYS A 56 -4.75 4.26 12.15
C LYS A 56 -4.83 5.41 13.17
N GLY A 57 -4.17 6.53 12.84
CA GLY A 57 -4.20 7.77 13.63
C GLY A 57 -5.59 7.93 14.22
N GLU A 58 -5.62 7.94 15.56
CA GLU A 58 -6.80 7.88 16.42
C GLU A 58 -8.11 7.68 15.67
N ARG A 59 -8.58 6.43 15.61
CA ARG A 59 -9.99 6.00 15.62
C ARG A 59 -11.00 7.16 15.48
N GLY A 60 -10.97 7.85 14.34
CA GLY A 60 -11.96 8.84 13.97
C GLY A 60 -13.27 8.09 13.86
N ASN A 61 -14.31 8.62 14.48
CA ASN A 61 -15.56 7.96 14.83
C ASN A 61 -16.41 7.45 13.64
N ASN A 62 -15.85 7.32 12.44
CA ASN A 62 -16.50 6.80 11.23
C ASN A 62 -15.49 5.88 10.50
N GLY A 63 -15.90 4.64 10.23
CA GLY A 63 -15.05 3.52 9.80
C GLY A 63 -14.42 3.61 8.41
N ASP A 64 -13.87 4.76 8.00
CA ASP A 64 -13.34 5.00 6.65
C ASP A 64 -12.02 5.80 6.60
N THR A 65 -11.27 5.93 7.69
CA THR A 65 -9.98 6.63 7.64
C THR A 65 -8.88 5.74 7.06
N ALA A 66 -8.88 5.60 5.73
CA ALA A 66 -7.67 5.29 4.98
C ALA A 66 -6.76 6.52 5.10
N VAL A 67 -5.64 6.39 5.83
CA VAL A 67 -4.68 7.48 5.98
C VAL A 67 -4.12 7.81 4.60
N HIS A 68 -4.42 9.01 4.11
CA HIS A 68 -3.87 9.50 2.86
C HIS A 68 -2.41 9.85 3.08
N VAL A 69 -1.51 9.21 2.33
CA VAL A 69 -0.08 9.51 2.38
C VAL A 69 0.32 10.09 1.02
N HIS A 70 0.84 11.30 1.03
CA HIS A 70 1.44 11.91 -0.14
C HIS A 70 2.96 11.75 -0.06
N CYS A 71 3.58 11.41 -1.17
CA CYS A 71 5.03 11.42 -1.33
C CYS A 71 5.40 12.62 -2.21
N SER A 72 6.19 13.54 -1.67
CA SER A 72 6.80 14.63 -2.43
C SER A 72 8.21 14.24 -2.81
N ILE A 73 8.52 14.40 -4.08
CA ILE A 73 9.82 14.10 -4.68
C ILE A 73 10.35 15.42 -5.19
N SER A 74 11.51 15.86 -4.72
CA SER A 74 12.10 17.13 -5.15
C SER A 74 13.56 16.99 -5.56
N ASN A 75 13.95 17.77 -6.55
CA ASN A 75 15.30 17.86 -7.08
C ASN A 75 15.56 19.28 -7.57
N MET A 76 16.80 19.61 -7.95
CA MET A 76 17.18 20.94 -8.46
C MET A 76 16.40 21.37 -9.71
N TYR A 77 15.81 20.42 -10.44
CA TYR A 77 15.03 20.69 -11.65
C TYR A 77 13.53 20.88 -11.39
N GLY A 78 13.02 20.49 -10.23
CA GLY A 78 11.60 20.57 -9.93
C GLY A 78 11.16 19.63 -8.81
N SER A 79 9.86 19.66 -8.52
CA SER A 79 9.23 18.82 -7.51
C SER A 79 7.91 18.25 -8.00
N GLU A 80 7.64 17.01 -7.66
CA GLU A 80 6.37 16.33 -7.92
C GLU A 80 5.79 15.78 -6.62
N THR A 81 4.47 15.62 -6.58
CA THR A 81 3.77 15.04 -5.42
C THR A 81 2.82 13.98 -5.91
N ILE A 82 2.95 12.77 -5.38
CA ILE A 82 2.09 11.65 -5.71
C ILE A 82 1.32 11.19 -4.47
N ARG A 83 0.05 10.86 -4.67
CA ARG A 83 -0.78 10.26 -3.61
C ARG A 83 -0.57 8.75 -3.63
N LEU A 84 -0.14 8.20 -2.50
CA LEU A 84 0.03 6.76 -2.32
C LEU A 84 -1.31 6.14 -1.97
N GLU A 85 -1.74 5.18 -2.79
CA GLU A 85 -2.91 4.38 -2.52
C GLU A 85 -2.53 3.13 -1.73
N LEU A 86 -3.37 2.74 -0.78
CA LEU A 86 -3.21 1.46 -0.10
C LEU A 86 -3.33 0.34 -1.14
N GLN A 87 -2.22 -0.32 -1.44
CA GLN A 87 -2.20 -1.63 -2.09
C GLN A 87 -2.67 -2.69 -1.08
N GLN A 88 -3.92 -2.58 -0.63
CA GLN A 88 -4.55 -3.67 0.09
C GLN A 88 -4.62 -4.85 -0.88
N GLU A 89 -4.07 -6.00 -0.50
CA GLU A 89 -4.02 -7.21 -1.31
C GLU A 89 -5.44 -7.69 -1.68
N LYS A 90 -6.06 -7.10 -2.72
CA LYS A 90 -7.29 -7.60 -3.34
C LYS A 90 -7.02 -8.82 -4.22
N LYS A 91 -5.94 -9.58 -4.01
CA LYS A 91 -5.57 -10.69 -4.89
C LYS A 91 -6.21 -12.04 -4.54
N PHE A 92 -6.87 -12.19 -3.39
CA PHE A 92 -7.40 -13.51 -2.98
C PHE A 92 -8.92 -13.72 -3.15
N MET A 93 -9.74 -12.68 -3.37
CA MET A 93 -11.19 -12.90 -3.56
C MET A 93 -11.52 -13.61 -4.88
N MET A 94 -10.75 -13.40 -5.94
CA MET A 94 -11.06 -13.97 -7.25
C MET A 94 -10.80 -15.49 -7.30
N ALA A 95 -9.80 -15.99 -6.55
CA ALA A 95 -9.47 -17.42 -6.53
C ALA A 95 -10.56 -18.27 -5.83
N VAL A 96 -11.18 -17.74 -4.77
CA VAL A 96 -12.23 -18.46 -4.02
C VAL A 96 -13.51 -18.65 -4.84
N ILE A 97 -13.88 -17.65 -5.64
CA ILE A 97 -15.10 -17.70 -6.46
C ILE A 97 -14.96 -18.71 -7.60
N VAL A 98 -13.83 -18.72 -8.30
CA VAL A 98 -13.60 -19.64 -9.43
C VAL A 98 -13.45 -21.09 -8.96
N GLY A 99 -12.79 -21.33 -7.81
CA GLY A 99 -12.57 -22.68 -7.29
C GLY A 99 -13.83 -23.37 -6.76
N THR A 100 -14.71 -22.64 -6.08
CA THR A 100 -15.94 -23.20 -5.49
C THR A 100 -16.96 -23.59 -6.56
N ILE A 101 -17.18 -22.76 -7.57
CA ILE A 101 -18.12 -23.05 -8.67
C ILE A 101 -17.61 -24.23 -9.52
N GLY A 102 -16.31 -24.23 -9.86
CA GLY A 102 -15.70 -25.32 -10.64
C GLY A 102 -15.75 -26.67 -9.91
N GLY A 103 -15.44 -26.69 -8.61
CA GLY A 103 -15.44 -27.92 -7.80
C GLY A 103 -16.82 -28.56 -7.69
N VAL A 104 -17.87 -27.77 -7.45
CA VAL A 104 -19.25 -28.27 -7.31
C VAL A 104 -19.76 -28.90 -8.61
N ALA A 105 -19.48 -28.27 -9.76
CA ALA A 105 -19.91 -28.78 -11.05
C ALA A 105 -19.29 -30.16 -11.36
N VAL A 106 -17.97 -30.31 -11.13
CA VAL A 106 -17.26 -31.58 -11.40
C VAL A 106 -17.79 -32.71 -10.50
N ILE A 107 -17.98 -32.44 -9.21
CA ILE A 107 -18.51 -33.45 -8.27
C ILE A 107 -19.93 -33.87 -8.69
N ALA A 108 -20.79 -32.91 -9.08
CA ALA A 108 -22.13 -33.22 -9.55
C ALA A 108 -22.11 -34.09 -10.82
N PHE A 109 -21.24 -33.80 -11.78
CA PHE A 109 -21.09 -34.62 -13.00
C PHE A 109 -20.62 -36.05 -12.71
N ILE A 110 -19.66 -36.23 -11.80
CA ILE A 110 -19.18 -37.57 -11.43
C ILE A 110 -20.30 -38.37 -10.76
N ILE A 111 -21.02 -37.77 -9.82
CA ILE A 111 -22.15 -38.44 -9.14
C ILE A 111 -23.23 -38.81 -10.16
N ALA A 112 -23.57 -37.90 -11.08
CA ALA A 112 -24.52 -38.18 -12.13
C ALA A 112 -24.06 -39.35 -13.01
N ALA A 113 -22.82 -39.36 -13.47
CA ALA A 113 -22.28 -40.45 -14.29
C ALA A 113 -22.28 -41.80 -13.55
N VAL A 114 -21.92 -41.85 -12.27
CA VAL A 114 -21.95 -43.08 -11.46
C VAL A 114 -23.37 -43.56 -11.17
N ARG A 115 -24.35 -42.65 -11.07
CA ARG A 115 -25.77 -43.00 -10.91
C ARG A 115 -26.46 -43.42 -12.20
N TYR A 116 -25.85 -43.13 -13.35
CA TYR A 116 -26.36 -43.46 -14.69
C TYR A 116 -25.73 -44.73 -15.30
N VAL A 117 -24.87 -45.44 -14.55
CA VAL A 117 -24.41 -46.81 -14.82
C VAL A 117 -25.24 -47.78 -13.98
#